data_AF-A0A833AP13-F1
#
_entry.id   AF-A0A833AP13-F1
#
_cell.length_a   1.000
_cell.length_b   1.000
_cell.length_c   1.000
_cell.angle_alpha   90.00
_cell.angle_beta   90.00
_cell.angle_gamma   90.00
#
_symmetry.space_group_name_H-M   'P 1'
#
loop_
_entity.id
_entity.type
_entity.pdbx_description
1 polymer ?
#
loop_
_entity_poly.entity_id
_entity_poly.type
_entity_poly.pdbx_seq_one_letter_code
_entity_poly.pdbx_strand_id
1 'polypeptide(L)'
;SDSQIFALGGEFRSILNGDEKTLMLKTRLAVVFFGLAALVFSIISSDQLVLLARVSFAGTSLMAPMIFAAVLSSKPPGMEVVVLTAIGLLLFIGSLFGLVPQLLIGLRIETFILLSLALVACLSFFYRKITFGGRE
;
A
#
# COMPACT_ATOMS: atom_id res chain seq x y z
N SER A 1 10.16 9.49 9.03
CA SER A 1 11.17 8.78 8.23
C SER A 1 11.88 7.67 9.01
N ASP A 2 12.05 7.82 10.33
CA ASP A 2 12.78 6.84 11.15
C ASP A 2 12.12 5.46 11.19
N SER A 3 10.80 5.38 11.32
CA SER A 3 10.07 4.11 11.42
C SER A 3 10.13 3.26 10.14
N GLN A 4 10.15 3.86 8.95
CA GLN A 4 10.21 3.14 7.67
C GLN A 4 11.61 2.58 7.40
N ILE A 5 12.65 3.37 7.68
CA ILE A 5 14.04 2.94 7.56
C ILE A 5 14.36 1.83 8.59
N PHE A 6 13.79 1.92 9.80
CA PHE A 6 13.95 0.89 10.82
C PHE A 6 13.16 -0.39 10.51
N ALA A 7 11.95 -0.27 9.94
CA ALA A 7 11.15 -1.41 9.47
C ALA A 7 11.87 -2.16 8.33
N LEU A 8 12.46 -1.43 7.38
CA LEU A 8 13.34 -1.99 6.35
C LEU A 8 14.51 -2.76 6.96
N GLY A 9 15.12 -2.22 8.01
CA GLY A 9 16.20 -2.89 8.74
C GLY A 9 15.75 -4.21 9.39
N GLY A 10 14.52 -4.27 9.92
CA GLY A 10 13.91 -5.48 10.47
C GLY A 10 13.66 -6.57 9.41
N GLU A 11 13.06 -6.18 8.27
CA GLU A 11 12.83 -7.08 7.13
C GLU A 11 14.15 -7.62 6.56
N PHE A 12 15.17 -6.77 6.42
CA PHE A 12 16.49 -7.17 5.92
C PHE A 12 17.20 -8.13 6.89
N ARG A 13 17.03 -7.93 8.20
CA ARG A 13 17.50 -8.86 9.26
C ARG A 13 16.82 -10.23 9.12
N SER A 14 15.54 -10.29 8.75
CA SER A 14 14.83 -11.56 8.56
C SER A 14 15.34 -12.39 7.38
N ILE A 15 16.02 -11.76 6.41
CA ILE A 15 16.54 -12.44 5.21
C ILE A 15 18.00 -12.89 5.39
N LEU A 16 18.75 -12.27 6.29
CA LEU A 16 20.13 -12.67 6.60
C LEU A 16 20.16 -13.68 7.75
N ASN A 17 20.74 -14.87 7.49
CA ASN A 17 21.10 -15.83 8.53
C ASN A 17 22.54 -15.59 9.03
N GLY A 18 22.74 -15.56 10.35
CA GLY A 18 24.06 -15.41 10.96
C GLY A 18 24.03 -14.94 12.41
N ASP A 19 25.21 -14.75 12.99
CA ASP A 19 25.40 -14.30 14.37
C ASP A 19 24.86 -12.87 14.60
N GLU A 20 24.19 -12.65 15.72
CA GLU A 20 23.34 -11.46 15.98
C GLU A 20 24.12 -10.14 15.90
N LYS A 21 25.38 -10.13 16.37
CA LYS A 21 26.26 -8.96 16.29
C LYS A 21 26.64 -8.61 14.85
N THR A 22 26.93 -9.62 14.04
CA THR A 22 27.27 -9.45 12.61
C THR A 22 26.05 -9.00 11.83
N LEU A 23 24.87 -9.51 12.19
CA LEU A 23 23.60 -9.11 11.61
C LEU A 23 23.30 -7.64 11.87
N MET A 24 23.42 -7.20 13.13
CA MET A 24 23.21 -5.80 13.51
C MET A 24 24.11 -4.84 12.73
N LEU A 25 25.38 -5.22 12.53
CA LEU A 25 26.34 -4.41 11.78
C LEU A 25 25.92 -4.31 10.29
N LYS A 26 25.56 -5.45 9.67
CA LYS A 26 25.11 -5.51 8.27
C LYS A 26 23.83 -4.73 8.05
N THR A 27 22.85 -4.86 8.94
CA THR A 27 21.60 -4.09 8.89
C THR A 27 21.87 -2.59 9.00
N ARG A 28 22.73 -2.16 9.92
CA ARG A 28 23.08 -0.74 10.07
C ARG A 28 23.81 -0.18 8.84
N LEU A 29 24.73 -0.95 8.27
CA LEU A 29 25.39 -0.58 7.01
C LEU A 29 24.41 -0.49 5.84
N ALA A 30 23.48 -1.44 5.73
CA ALA A 30 22.43 -1.41 4.71
C ALA A 30 21.53 -0.18 4.85
N VAL A 31 21.15 0.18 6.09
CA VAL A 31 20.37 1.39 6.39
C VAL A 31 21.12 2.66 5.98
N VAL A 32 22.41 2.78 6.33
CA VAL A 32 23.23 3.93 5.94
C VAL A 32 23.37 4.03 4.42
N PHE A 33 23.61 2.90 3.74
CA PHE A 33 23.66 2.84 2.29
C PHE A 33 22.33 3.27 1.64
N PHE A 34 21.20 2.75 2.13
CA PHE A 34 19.87 3.14 1.65
C PHE A 34 19.61 4.64 1.87
N GLY A 35 19.99 5.18 3.03
CA GLY A 35 19.88 6.61 3.32
C GLY A 35 20.71 7.48 2.39
N LEU A 36 21.95 7.08 2.08
CA LEU A 36 22.81 7.78 1.12
C LEU A 36 22.26 7.70 -0.30
N ALA A 37 21.79 6.54 -0.74
CA ALA A 37 21.15 6.38 -2.04
C ALA A 37 19.90 7.28 -2.14
N ALA A 38 19.03 7.26 -1.13
CA ALA A 38 17.86 8.12 -1.06
C ALA A 38 18.22 9.61 -1.08
N LEU A 39 19.32 10.01 -0.42
CA LEU A 39 19.82 11.39 -0.44
C LEU A 39 20.28 11.81 -1.83
N VAL A 40 21.02 10.95 -2.53
CA VAL A 40 21.45 11.20 -3.92
C VAL A 40 20.24 11.35 -4.84
N PHE A 41 19.26 10.44 -4.74
CA PHE A 41 18.00 10.57 -5.48
C PHE A 41 17.24 11.84 -5.11
N SER A 42 17.23 12.23 -3.83
CA SER A 42 16.59 13.47 -3.34
C SER A 42 17.15 14.72 -3.99
N ILE A 43 18.47 14.80 -4.13
CA ILE A 43 19.15 15.94 -4.73
C ILE A 43 18.90 16.00 -6.25
N ILE A 44 18.93 14.86 -6.94
CA ILE A 44 18.82 14.80 -8.41
C ILE A 44 17.35 14.94 -8.88
N SER A 45 16.40 14.40 -8.12
CA SER A 45 15.02 14.19 -8.56
C SER A 45 13.99 14.77 -7.59
N SER A 46 14.31 15.85 -6.87
CA SER A 46 13.45 16.39 -5.80
C SER A 46 11.97 16.55 -6.20
N ASP A 47 11.68 17.19 -7.34
CA ASP A 47 10.30 17.36 -7.83
C ASP A 47 9.63 16.05 -8.24
N GLN A 48 10.40 15.14 -8.85
CA GLN A 48 9.92 13.83 -9.28
C GLN A 48 9.66 12.91 -8.08
N LEU A 49 10.42 13.04 -7.00
CA LEU A 49 10.21 12.27 -5.77
C LEU A 49 8.95 12.70 -5.05
N VAL A 50 8.62 13.99 -5.03
CA VAL A 50 7.34 14.47 -4.52
C VAL A 50 6.18 13.91 -5.37
N LEU A 51 6.33 13.92 -6.69
CA LEU A 51 5.33 13.35 -7.59
C LEU A 51 5.16 11.84 -7.38
N LEU A 52 6.28 11.10 -7.31
CA LEU A 52 6.30 9.66 -7.11
C LEU A 52 5.73 9.28 -5.75
N ALA A 53 6.08 10.02 -4.69
CA ALA A 53 5.52 9.82 -3.36
C ALA A 53 4.01 10.04 -3.34
N ARG A 54 3.51 11.09 -4.01
CA ARG A 54 2.07 11.35 -4.14
C ARG A 54 1.36 10.21 -4.88
N VAL A 55 1.91 9.75 -6.00
CA VAL A 55 1.34 8.64 -6.79
C VAL A 55 1.37 7.33 -6.00
N SER A 56 2.43 7.08 -5.23
CA SER A 56 2.54 5.92 -4.35
C SER A 56 1.51 5.97 -3.21
N PHE A 57 1.31 7.14 -2.58
CA PHE A 57 0.25 7.32 -1.58
C PHE A 57 -1.15 7.12 -2.16
N ALA A 58 -1.40 7.61 -3.38
CA ALA A 58 -2.66 7.36 -4.07
C ALA A 58 -2.86 5.85 -4.29
N GLY A 59 -1.88 5.15 -4.87
CA GLY A 59 -1.96 3.71 -5.12
C GLY A 59 -2.16 2.87 -3.86
N THR A 60 -1.44 3.18 -2.78
CA THR A 60 -1.59 2.50 -1.48
C THR A 60 -2.93 2.81 -0.82
N SER A 61 -3.45 4.03 -0.96
CA SER A 61 -4.78 4.38 -0.43
C SER A 61 -5.90 3.53 -1.04
N LEU A 62 -5.76 3.10 -2.30
CA LEU A 62 -6.72 2.20 -2.95
C LEU A 62 -6.77 0.81 -2.32
N MET A 63 -5.69 0.37 -1.66
CA MET A 63 -5.67 -0.88 -0.90
C MET A 63 -6.29 -0.75 0.49
N ALA A 64 -6.42 0.48 1.01
CA ALA A 64 -6.88 0.72 2.38
C ALA A 64 -8.24 0.09 2.71
N PRO A 65 -9.27 0.14 1.84
CA PRO A 65 -10.54 -0.54 2.10
C PRO A 65 -10.42 -2.04 2.36
N MET A 66 -9.58 -2.75 1.59
CA MET A 66 -9.32 -4.17 1.78
C MET A 66 -8.60 -4.42 3.10
N ILE A 67 -7.57 -3.63 3.39
CA ILE A 67 -6.79 -3.75 4.62
C ILE A 67 -7.68 -3.51 5.84
N PHE A 68 -8.52 -2.47 5.82
CA PHE A 68 -9.48 -2.22 6.89
C PHE A 68 -10.50 -3.35 7.04
N ALA A 69 -11.03 -3.88 5.93
CA ALA A 69 -11.94 -5.03 5.98
C ALA A 69 -11.25 -6.27 6.60
N ALA A 70 -9.96 -6.47 6.36
CA ALA A 70 -9.19 -7.57 6.93
C ALA A 70 -8.84 -7.36 8.42
N VAL A 71 -8.47 -6.14 8.81
CA VAL A 71 -8.04 -5.83 10.19
C VAL A 71 -9.24 -5.72 11.14
N LEU A 72 -10.38 -5.21 10.67
CA LEU A 72 -11.58 -5.01 11.50
C LEU A 72 -12.48 -6.25 11.55
N SER A 73 -12.24 -7.27 10.71
CA SER A 73 -13.03 -8.49 10.67
C SER A 73 -12.29 -9.65 11.30
N SER A 74 -13.01 -10.50 12.05
CA SER A 74 -12.48 -11.78 12.55
C SER A 74 -12.27 -12.81 11.43
N LYS A 75 -12.68 -12.51 10.20
CA LYS A 75 -12.56 -13.38 9.02
C LYS A 75 -11.82 -12.67 7.90
N PRO A 76 -11.11 -13.41 7.03
CA PRO A 76 -10.45 -12.81 5.89
C PRO A 76 -11.46 -12.08 4.99
N PRO A 77 -11.02 -10.99 4.32
CA PRO A 77 -11.85 -10.28 3.36
C PRO A 77 -12.27 -11.22 2.25
N GLY A 78 -13.46 -11.00 1.72
CA GLY A 78 -13.99 -11.82 0.64
C GLY A 78 -13.19 -11.70 -0.65
N MET A 79 -13.23 -12.76 -1.46
CA MET A 79 -12.61 -12.77 -2.80
C MET A 79 -13.15 -11.64 -3.67
N GLU A 80 -14.40 -11.23 -3.46
CA GLU A 80 -15.01 -10.06 -4.09
C GLU A 80 -14.22 -8.78 -3.83
N VAL A 81 -13.80 -8.53 -2.58
CA VAL A 81 -13.03 -7.34 -2.20
C VAL A 81 -11.62 -7.44 -2.78
N VAL A 82 -10.99 -8.62 -2.69
CA VAL A 82 -9.62 -8.83 -3.19
C VAL A 82 -9.54 -8.61 -4.71
N VAL A 83 -10.44 -9.23 -5.47
CA VAL A 83 -10.48 -9.12 -6.93
C VAL A 83 -10.81 -7.69 -7.36
N LEU A 84 -11.78 -7.04 -6.72
CA LEU A 84 -12.14 -5.67 -7.06
C LEU A 84 -11.01 -4.69 -6.73
N THR A 85 -10.30 -4.85 -5.60
CA THR A 85 -9.12 -4.03 -5.30
C THR A 85 -8.00 -4.27 -6.31
N ALA A 86 -7.77 -5.51 -6.75
CA ALA A 86 -6.80 -5.80 -7.81
C ALA A 86 -7.17 -5.12 -9.13
N ILE A 87 -8.45 -5.19 -9.53
CA ILE A 87 -8.95 -4.49 -10.72
C ILE A 87 -8.81 -2.97 -10.56
N GLY A 88 -9.16 -2.41 -9.41
CA GLY A 88 -9.02 -0.99 -9.11
C GLY A 88 -7.57 -0.51 -9.18
N LEU A 89 -6.63 -1.33 -8.72
CA LEU A 89 -5.20 -1.06 -8.83
C LEU A 89 -4.73 -1.09 -10.29
N LEU A 90 -5.19 -2.07 -11.08
CA LEU A 90 -4.88 -2.14 -12.52
C LEU A 90 -5.46 -0.94 -13.28
N LEU A 91 -6.68 -0.48 -12.93
CA LEU A 91 -7.28 0.72 -13.52
C LEU A 91 -6.50 1.98 -13.15
N PHE A 92 -6.03 2.09 -11.90
CA PHE A 92 -5.17 3.18 -11.48
C PHE A 92 -3.84 3.18 -12.25
N ILE A 93 -3.18 2.03 -12.38
CA ILE A 93 -1.97 1.90 -13.18
C ILE A 93 -2.25 2.27 -14.64
N GLY A 94 -3.36 1.80 -15.21
CA GLY A 94 -3.78 2.15 -16.57
C GLY A 94 -4.04 3.64 -16.77
N SER A 95 -4.55 4.35 -15.76
CA SER A 95 -4.76 5.80 -15.85
C SER A 95 -3.44 6.59 -15.84
N LEU A 96 -2.40 6.08 -15.18
CA LEU A 96 -1.05 6.66 -15.22
C LEU A 96 -0.44 6.58 -16.63
N PHE A 97 -0.75 5.52 -17.39
CA PHE A 97 -0.34 5.37 -18.79
C PHE A 97 -1.24 6.11 -19.79
N GLY A 98 -2.30 6.77 -19.33
CA GLY A 98 -3.26 7.46 -20.20
C GLY A 98 -4.24 6.54 -20.93
N LEU A 99 -4.31 5.25 -20.55
CA LEU A 99 -5.30 4.30 -21.09
C LEU A 99 -6.72 4.58 -20.57
N VAL A 100 -6.80 5.20 -19.38
CA VAL A 100 -8.05 5.56 -18.71
C VAL A 100 -8.07 7.06 -18.47
N PRO A 101 -9.20 7.77 -18.70
CA PRO A 101 -9.30 9.19 -18.40
C PRO A 101 -8.96 9.49 -16.95
N GLN A 102 -8.06 10.46 -16.73
CA GLN A 102 -7.63 10.86 -15.39
C GLN A 102 -8.72 11.66 -14.64
N LEU A 103 -9.60 12.31 -15.40
CA LEU A 103 -10.69 13.14 -14.90
C LEU A 103 -12.03 12.62 -15.42
N LEU A 104 -12.97 12.42 -14.50
CA LEU A 104 -14.37 12.15 -14.77
C LEU A 104 -15.18 13.21 -14.04
N ILE A 105 -15.95 14.02 -14.78
CA ILE A 105 -16.85 15.04 -14.19
C ILE A 105 -16.08 15.99 -13.24
N GLY A 106 -14.84 16.35 -13.59
CA GLY A 106 -13.97 17.24 -12.79
C GLY A 106 -13.33 16.61 -11.56
N LEU A 107 -13.61 15.34 -11.25
CA LEU A 107 -12.97 14.58 -10.17
C LEU A 107 -11.95 13.59 -10.74
N ARG A 108 -10.91 13.29 -9.94
CA ARG A 108 -9.90 12.29 -10.32
C ARG A 108 -10.51 10.90 -10.32
N ILE A 109 -10.16 10.10 -11.33
CA ILE A 109 -10.56 8.68 -11.41
C ILE A 109 -10.16 7.90 -10.15
N GLU A 110 -8.99 8.23 -9.58
CA GLU A 110 -8.48 7.69 -8.32
C GLU A 110 -9.53 7.78 -7.20
N THR A 111 -10.21 8.91 -7.09
CA THR A 111 -11.24 9.16 -6.08
C THR A 111 -12.46 8.27 -6.32
N PHE A 112 -12.90 8.12 -7.56
CA PHE A 112 -14.01 7.21 -7.91
C PHE A 112 -13.69 5.75 -7.63
N ILE A 113 -12.47 5.31 -7.96
CA ILE A 113 -12.01 3.95 -7.68
C ILE A 113 -11.98 3.74 -6.16
N LEU A 114 -11.39 4.67 -5.40
CA LEU A 114 -11.33 4.57 -3.94
C LEU A 114 -12.73 4.47 -3.32
N LEU A 115 -13.66 5.33 -3.76
CA LEU A 115 -15.01 5.39 -3.21
C LEU A 115 -15.81 4.12 -3.53
N SER A 116 -15.67 3.58 -4.75
CA SER A 116 -16.32 2.32 -5.11
C SER A 116 -15.74 1.13 -4.34
N LEU A 117 -14.41 1.04 -4.17
CA LEU A 117 -13.77 0.00 -3.36
C LEU A 117 -14.15 0.11 -1.88
N ALA A 118 -14.20 1.32 -1.32
CA ALA A 118 -14.65 1.56 0.04
C ALA A 118 -16.08 1.08 0.25
N LEU A 119 -16.98 1.35 -0.70
CA LEU A 119 -18.37 0.93 -0.64
C LEU A 119 -18.50 -0.59 -0.70
N VAL A 120 -17.80 -1.25 -1.64
CA VAL A 120 -17.78 -2.71 -1.76
C VAL A 120 -17.22 -3.37 -0.50
N ALA A 121 -16.08 -2.89 0.01
CA ALA A 121 -15.46 -3.44 1.22
C ALA A 121 -16.38 -3.29 2.43
N CYS A 122 -17.05 -2.13 2.56
CA CYS A 122 -18.03 -1.86 3.61
C CYS A 122 -19.24 -2.80 3.50
N LEU A 123 -19.85 -2.92 2.32
CA LEU A 123 -20.98 -3.84 2.10
C LEU A 123 -20.61 -5.29 2.37
N SER A 124 -19.45 -5.74 1.88
CA SER A 124 -18.93 -7.08 2.14
C SER A 124 -18.70 -7.31 3.65
N PHE A 125 -18.14 -6.33 4.34
CA PHE A 125 -17.92 -6.40 5.79
C PHE A 125 -19.24 -6.55 6.55
N PHE A 126 -20.24 -5.70 6.27
CA PHE A 126 -21.56 -5.79 6.91
C PHE A 126 -22.29 -7.08 6.56
N TYR A 127 -22.29 -7.48 5.29
CA TYR A 127 -22.93 -8.71 4.82
C TYR A 127 -22.34 -9.94 5.54
N ARG A 128 -21.01 -10.02 5.63
CA ARG A 128 -20.32 -11.12 6.32
C ARG A 128 -20.54 -11.07 7.84
N LYS A 129 -20.54 -9.88 8.44
CA LYS A 129 -20.84 -9.70 9.86
C LYS A 129 -22.26 -10.20 10.21
N ILE A 130 -23.26 -9.88 9.39
CA ILE A 130 -24.65 -10.33 9.59
C ILE A 130 -24.79 -11.84 9.35
N THR A 131 -24.21 -12.35 8.26
CA THR A 131 -24.37 -13.76 7.86
C THR A 131 -23.62 -14.72 8.79
N PHE A 132 -22.47 -14.30 9.33
CA PHE A 132 -21.61 -15.17 10.14
C PHE A 132 -21.50 -14.79 11.62
N GLY A 133 -21.99 -13.62 12.02
CA GLY A 133 -21.97 -13.14 13.41
C GLY A 133 -23.04 -13.74 14.31
N GLY A 134 -23.82 -14.73 13.83
CA GLY A 134 -24.77 -15.51 14.63
C GLY A 134 -24.26 -16.88 15.07
N ARG A 135 -22.97 -17.17 14.91
CA ARG A 135 -22.32 -18.43 15.34
C ARG A 135 -21.09 -18.15 16.22
N GLU A 136 -21.28 -17.34 17.24
CA GLU A 136 -20.40 -17.31 18.42
C GLU A 136 -21.19 -17.87 19.61
#